data_AF-A0A1V5FM15-F1
#
_entry.id   AF-A0A1V5FM15-F1
#
_cell.length_a   1.000
_cell.length_b   1.000
_cell.length_c   1.000
_cell.angle_alpha   90.00
_cell.angle_beta   90.00
_cell.angle_gamma   90.00
#
_symmetry.space_group_name_H-M   'P 1'
#
loop_
_entity.id
_entity.type
_entity.pdbx_description
1 polymer ?
#
loop_
_entity_poly.entity_id
_entity_poly.type
_entity_poly.pdbx_seq_one_letter_code
_entity_poly.pdbx_strand_id
1 'polypeptide(L)' 'MYAELKQLPLERVSVTLTHEKVEVEGKGKIDRISRRIGLEGNLTPEQRNRMLEIANRCPVHRTLSGNLEIDSSLAAA' A
#
# COMPACT_ATOMS: atom_id res chain seq x y z
N MET A 1 -9.19 -6.64 -12.59
CA MET A 1 -7.94 -6.11 -11.96
C MET A 1 -6.74 -6.45 -12.86
N TYR A 2 -5.57 -5.79 -12.76
CA TYR A 2 -4.45 -5.97 -13.73
C TYR A 2 -4.03 -7.44 -13.94
N ALA A 3 -3.93 -8.22 -12.87
CA ALA A 3 -3.55 -9.63 -12.94
C ALA A 3 -4.53 -10.46 -13.77
N GLU A 4 -5.83 -10.24 -13.62
CA GLU A 4 -6.88 -10.88 -14.43
C GLU A 4 -6.78 -10.47 -15.90
N LEU A 5 -6.59 -9.17 -16.17
CA LEU A 5 -6.45 -8.65 -17.54
C LEU A 5 -5.23 -9.25 -18.27
N LYS A 6 -4.16 -9.53 -17.53
CA LYS A 6 -2.93 -10.15 -18.05
C LYS A 6 -2.89 -11.66 -17.88
N GLN A 7 -3.98 -12.26 -17.40
CA GLN A 7 -4.09 -13.70 -17.14
C GLN A 7 -2.90 -14.26 -16.35
N LEU A 8 -2.43 -13.49 -15.37
CA LEU A 8 -1.33 -13.91 -14.50
C LEU A 8 -1.81 -15.04 -13.58
N PRO A 9 -0.97 -16.05 -13.30
CA PRO A 9 -1.28 -17.13 -12.36
C PRO A 9 -1.14 -16.65 -10.90
N LEU A 10 -1.79 -15.53 -10.57
CA LEU A 10 -1.87 -14.98 -9.23
C LEU A 10 -3.09 -15.57 -8.54
N GLU A 11 -2.87 -16.28 -7.45
CA GLU A 11 -3.91 -17.01 -6.71
C GLU A 11 -4.42 -16.20 -5.53
N ARG A 12 -3.50 -15.54 -4.81
CA ARG A 12 -3.84 -14.76 -3.61
C ARG A 12 -2.93 -13.54 -3.46
N VAL A 13 -3.54 -12.46 -2.99
CA VAL A 13 -2.85 -11.24 -2.56
C VAL A 13 -3.14 -11.01 -1.09
N SER A 14 -2.10 -10.71 -0.32
CA SER A 14 -2.23 -10.24 1.06
C SER A 14 -1.51 -8.90 1.21
N VAL A 15 -2.07 -8.02 2.04
CA VAL A 15 -1.49 -6.71 2.33
C VAL A 15 -1.53 -6.49 3.82
N THR A 16 -0.37 -6.26 4.42
CA THR A 16 -0.24 -5.85 5.82
C THR A 16 0.21 -4.41 5.86
N LEU A 17 -0.54 -3.57 6.58
CA LEU A 17 -0.19 -2.19 6.86
C LEU A 17 0.21 -2.05 8.33
N THR A 18 1.27 -1.30 8.57
CA THR A 18 1.73 -0.93 9.90
C THR A 18 1.90 0.58 9.93
N HIS A 19 1.37 1.23 10.96
CA HIS A 19 1.53 2.65 11.20
C HIS A 19 2.36 2.86 12.46
N GLU A 20 3.35 3.75 12.36
CA GLU A 20 4.28 4.08 13.44
C GLU A 20 4.67 5.56 13.35
N LYS A 21 5.05 6.16 14.48
CA LYS A 21 5.73 7.45 14.50
C LYS A 21 7.24 7.22 14.53
N VAL A 22 7.95 7.76 13.55
CA VAL A 22 9.40 7.63 13.43
C VAL A 22 10.06 9.00 13.51
N GLU A 23 11.23 9.05 14.14
CA GLU A 23 12.04 10.26 14.19
C GLU A 23 12.95 10.31 12.96
N VAL A 24 12.90 11.42 12.24
CA VAL A 24 13.72 11.67 11.05
C VAL A 24 14.54 12.92 11.29
N GLU A 25 15.86 12.79 11.14
CA GLU A 25 16.80 13.89 11.32
C GLU A 25 16.42 15.09 10.44
N GLY A 26 16.35 16.28 11.05
CA GLY A 26 15.95 17.52 10.38
C GLY A 26 14.44 17.65 10.08
N LYS A 27 13.61 16.65 10.38
CA LYS A 27 12.15 16.68 10.18
C LYS A 27 11.32 16.38 11.43
N GLY A 28 11.96 15.93 12.51
CA GLY A 28 11.26 15.57 13.75
C GLY A 28 10.49 14.25 13.62
N LYS A 29 9.44 14.08 14.43
CA LYS A 29 8.59 12.88 14.40
C LYS A 29 7.57 12.96 13.27
N ILE A 30 7.61 11.99 12.37
CA ILE A 30 6.67 11.84 11.26
C ILE A 30 5.88 10.54 11.38
N ASP A 31 4.66 10.54 10.85
CA ASP A 31 3.88 9.32 10.66
C ASP A 31 4.45 8.53 9.47
N ARG A 32 4.77 7.26 9.70
CA ARG A 32 5.21 6.31 8.67
C ARG A 32 4.21 5.18 8.57
N ILE A 33 3.74 4.93 7.36
CA ILE A 33 2.94 3.75 7.02
C ILE A 33 3.82 2.82 6.20
N SER A 34 4.07 1.62 6.73
CA SER A 34 4.80 0.56 6.07
C SER A 34 3.81 -0.45 5.49
N ARG A 35 3.99 -0.81 4.21
CA ARG A 35 3.15 -1.79 3.51
C ARG A 35 3.97 -3.00 3.11
N ARG A 36 3.51 -4.19 3.48
CA ARG A 36 4.05 -5.47 2.99
C ARG A 36 3.01 -6.15 2.11
N ILE A 37 3.39 -6.50 0.89
CA ILE A 37 2.50 -7.17 -0.08
C ILE A 37 2.98 -8.60 -0.27
N GLY A 38 2.13 -9.57 0.05
CA GLY A 38 2.32 -10.97 -0.28
C GLY A 38 1.60 -11.30 -1.59
N LEU A 39 2.29 -12.03 -2.48
CA LEU A 39 1.75 -12.54 -3.75
C LEU A 39 1.99 -14.04 -3.81
N GLU A 40 0.91 -14.82 -3.86
CA GLU A 40 0.91 -16.28 -3.98
C GLU A 40 0.48 -16.70 -5.40
N GLY A 41 1.06 -17.79 -5.89
CA GLY A 41 0.90 -18.28 -7.26
C GLY A 41 2.23 -18.30 -8.04
N ASN A 42 2.20 -18.92 -9.23
CA ASN A 42 3.39 -19.20 -10.05
C ASN A 42 3.84 -17.99 -10.87
N LEU A 43 4.19 -16.90 -10.19
CA LEU A 43 4.61 -15.64 -10.81
C LEU A 43 6.12 -15.58 -11.02
N THR A 44 6.55 -15.15 -12.20
CA THR A 44 7.95 -14.83 -12.48
C THR A 44 8.40 -13.59 -11.70
N PRO A 45 9.73 -13.39 -11.49
CA PRO A 45 10.25 -12.18 -10.87
C PRO A 45 9.77 -10.88 -11.54
N GLU A 46 9.70 -10.87 -12.87
CA GLU A 46 9.23 -9.71 -13.65
C GLU A 46 7.75 -9.43 -13.39
N GLN A 47 6.92 -10.48 -13.33
CA GLN A 47 5.49 -10.33 -13.00
C GLN A 47 5.31 -9.79 -11.58
N ARG A 48 6.10 -10.28 -10.61
CA ARG A 48 6.09 -9.78 -9.22
C ARG A 48 6.48 -8.30 -9.14
N ASN A 49 7.56 -7.92 -9.83
CA ASN A 49 7.99 -6.51 -9.90
C ASN A 49 6.91 -5.63 -10.52
N ARG A 50 6.27 -6.09 -11.60
CA ARG A 50 5.20 -5.34 -12.24
C ARG A 50 3.97 -5.18 -11.36
N MET A 51 3.61 -6.21 -10.57
CA MET A 51 2.55 -6.11 -9.58
C MET A 51 2.86 -5.06 -8.51
N LEU A 52 4.12 -4.98 -8.04
CA LEU A 52 4.56 -3.96 -7.09
C LEU A 52 4.47 -2.54 -7.69
N GLU A 53 4.91 -2.35 -8.92
CA GLU A 53 4.78 -1.06 -9.63
C GLU A 53 3.33 -0.59 -9.68
N ILE A 54 2.41 -1.51 -9.96
CA ILE A 54 0.98 -1.20 -10.04
C ILE A 54 0.38 -0.92 -8.66
N ALA A 55 0.80 -1.66 -7.64
CA ALA A 55 0.39 -1.38 -6.25
C ALA A 55 0.85 0.01 -5.77
N ASN A 56 1.95 0.53 -6.29
CA ASN A 56 2.42 1.90 -6.04
C ASN A 56 1.65 2.97 -6.82
N ARG A 57 0.90 2.60 -7.86
CA ARG A 57 -0.01 3.51 -8.58
C ARG A 57 -1.42 3.56 -7.96
N CYS A 58 -1.65 2.87 -6.85
CA CYS A 58 -2.94 2.82 -6.19
C CYS A 58 -3.36 4.23 -5.71
N PRO A 59 -4.59 4.70 -5.99
CA PRO A 59 -5.08 6.01 -5.55
C PRO A 59 -4.91 6.24 -4.05
N VAL A 60 -5.10 5.19 -3.24
CA VAL A 60 -4.92 5.26 -1.78
C VAL A 60 -3.48 5.56 -1.39
N HIS A 61 -2.49 5.03 -2.10
CA HIS A 61 -1.08 5.39 -1.85
C HIS A 61 -0.84 6.88 -2.11
N ARG A 62 -1.45 7.45 -3.15
CA ARG A 62 -1.36 8.89 -3.44
C ARG A 62 -2.02 9.71 -2.33
N THR A 63 -3.18 9.30 -1.83
CA THR A 63 -3.86 9.96 -0.70
C THR A 63 -3.01 9.92 0.57
N LEU A 64 -2.41 8.77 0.91
CA LEU A 64 -1.60 8.61 2.12
C LEU A 64 -0.22 9.29 2.05
N SER A 65 0.25 9.64 0.85
CA SER A 65 1.56 10.29 0.65
C SER A 65 1.46 11.81 0.46
N GLY A 66 0.24 12.38 0.48
CA GLY A 66 -0.02 13.82 0.34
C GLY A 66 -0.31 14.51 1.68
N ASN A 67 -0.75 15.77 1.63
CA ASN A 67 -1.26 16.49 2.79
C ASN A 67 -2.66 15.95 3.14
N LEU A 68 -2.72 15.02 4.08
CA LEU A 68 -3.94 14.41 4.55
C LEU A 68 -4.51 15.23 5.72
N GLU A 69 -5.71 15.77 5.55
CA GLU A 69 -6.51 16.32 6.63
C GLU A 69 -7.55 15.27 7.04
N ILE A 70 -7.58 14.91 8.33
CA ILE A 70 -8.57 13.97 8.88
C ILE A 70 -9.47 14.77 9.81
N ASP A 71 -10.71 14.99 9.38
CA ASP A 71 -11.79 15.49 10.23
C ASP A 71 -12.49 14.30 10.89
N SER A 72 -12.77 14.38 12.19
CA SER A 72 -13.40 13.30 12.93
C SER A 72 -14.46 13.86 13.87
N SER A 73 -15.63 13.24 13.86
CA SER A 73 -16.75 13.57 14.75
C SER A 73 -17.33 12.30 15.38
N LEU A 74 -17.91 12.44 16.57
CA LEU A 74 -18.59 11.35 17.27
C LEU A 74 -19.99 11.16 16.67
N ALA A 75 -20.33 9.91 16.32
CA ALA A 75 -21.69 9.56 15.95
C ALA A 75 -22.58 9.55 17.20
N ALA A 76 -23.76 10.15 17.11
CA ALA A 76 -24.78 10.02 18.16
C ALA A 76 -25.24 8.56 18.28
N ALA A 77 -25.59 8.15 19.50
CA ALA A 77 -26.02 6.79 19.83
C ALA A 77 -27.31 6.38 19.10
#